data_AF-A0A9E6TW28-F1
#
_entry.id   AF-A0A9E6TW28-F1
#
_cell.length_a   1.000
_cell.length_b   1.000
_cell.length_c   1.000
_cell.angle_alpha   90.00
_cell.angle_beta   90.00
_cell.angle_gamma   90.00
#
_symmetry.space_group_name_H-M   'P 1'
#
loop_
_entity.id
_entity.type
_entity.pdbx_description
1 polymer ?
#
loop_
_entity_poly.entity_id
_entity_poly.type
_entity_poly.pdbx_seq_one_letter_code
_entity_poly.pdbx_strand_id
1 'polypeptide(L)'
;MAIELPETTVHPWPDPLPIDAGSFAYLYNERDRQGREQLATFNRMMTDLAAELLRVKTYLDTSYAPLITGAAQTTLETLGLLGVPLDTSSSSAADIAGYISTVNQALVEANDQLASLSTEALAFSGGNVLELNASQIKAANMSRIPKHWRAWGPFPASEQGIYQKAYEAALQSRVVGQTIKTLQERQANLNTSLEQAKVREVQSVRQSISSDLSAITAPAQQQLAAHRQALENQFSDSATRTNAEREAANQAVRQAVEQAYQQIDALITSAGSRVNAGNSLRSTNR
;
A
#
# COMPACT_ATOMS: atom_id res chain seq x y z
N MET A 1 -16.42 -23.60 -89.75
CA MET A 1 -17.16 -24.76 -89.24
C MET A 1 -17.48 -24.46 -87.78
N ALA A 2 -18.65 -23.87 -87.52
CA ALA A 2 -19.11 -23.50 -86.19
C ALA A 2 -20.11 -24.58 -85.75
N ILE A 3 -19.85 -25.21 -84.61
CA ILE A 3 -20.73 -26.22 -84.02
C ILE A 3 -21.65 -25.46 -83.06
N GLU A 4 -22.93 -25.36 -83.43
CA GLU A 4 -23.99 -24.82 -82.57
C GLU A 4 -24.29 -25.82 -81.45
N LEU A 5 -24.26 -25.34 -80.21
CA LEU A 5 -24.75 -26.08 -79.05
C LEU A 5 -26.27 -25.92 -78.95
N PRO A 6 -27.04 -26.97 -78.62
CA PRO A 6 -28.49 -26.90 -78.53
C PRO A 6 -28.95 -26.05 -77.33
N GLU A 7 -30.06 -25.35 -77.53
CA GLU A 7 -30.68 -24.41 -76.59
C GLU A 7 -30.96 -25.04 -75.21
N THR A 8 -30.46 -24.41 -74.15
CA THR A 8 -30.90 -24.67 -72.77
C THR A 8 -32.32 -24.16 -72.57
N THR A 9 -33.29 -25.07 -72.52
CA THR A 9 -34.66 -24.75 -72.12
C THR A 9 -34.71 -24.51 -70.61
N VAL A 10 -34.95 -23.25 -70.22
CA VAL A 10 -35.29 -22.89 -68.84
C VAL A 10 -36.74 -23.34 -68.58
N HIS A 11 -36.95 -24.35 -67.75
CA HIS A 11 -38.29 -24.71 -67.29
C HIS A 11 -38.78 -23.69 -66.24
N PRO A 12 -39.92 -22.99 -66.46
CA PRO A 12 -40.45 -22.03 -65.51
C PRO A 12 -41.37 -22.71 -64.50
N TRP A 13 -41.03 -22.66 -63.20
CA TRP A 13 -41.90 -22.95 -62.05
C TRP A 13 -42.47 -24.40 -61.94
N PRO A 14 -42.83 -24.87 -60.72
CA PRO A 14 -43.25 -26.26 -60.51
C PRO A 14 -44.67 -26.50 -61.04
N ASP A 15 -44.90 -27.72 -61.53
CA ASP A 15 -46.17 -28.24 -62.06
C ASP A 15 -47.38 -27.85 -61.18
N PRO A 16 -48.43 -27.23 -61.74
CA PRO A 16 -49.70 -27.12 -61.04
C PRO A 16 -50.34 -28.51 -61.00
N LEU A 17 -50.38 -29.13 -59.81
CA LEU A 17 -51.16 -30.34 -59.57
C LEU A 17 -52.58 -30.20 -60.14
N PRO A 18 -53.20 -31.29 -60.64
CA PRO A 18 -54.58 -31.24 -61.11
C PRO A 18 -55.48 -30.76 -59.97
N ILE A 19 -56.06 -29.59 -60.16
CA ILE A 19 -56.89 -28.91 -59.18
C ILE A 19 -58.28 -29.56 -59.23
N ASP A 20 -58.47 -30.64 -58.47
CA ASP A 20 -59.79 -31.09 -58.06
C ASP A 20 -60.11 -30.59 -56.64
N ALA A 21 -61.38 -30.62 -56.24
CA ALA A 21 -61.81 -30.14 -54.93
C ALA A 21 -61.18 -30.92 -53.75
N GLY A 22 -60.75 -32.16 -53.98
CA GLY A 22 -59.98 -32.98 -53.04
C GLY A 22 -58.52 -32.53 -52.92
N SER A 23 -57.88 -32.11 -54.01
CA SER A 23 -56.52 -31.52 -54.04
C SER A 23 -56.44 -30.21 -53.26
N PHE A 24 -57.48 -29.37 -53.32
CA PHE A 24 -57.58 -28.14 -52.53
C PHE A 24 -57.81 -28.45 -51.05
N ALA A 25 -58.67 -29.40 -50.71
CA ALA A 25 -58.89 -29.83 -49.33
C ALA A 25 -57.62 -30.47 -48.75
N TYR A 26 -56.88 -31.25 -49.53
CA TYR A 26 -55.59 -31.81 -49.16
C TYR A 26 -54.54 -30.72 -48.94
N LEU A 27 -54.36 -29.77 -49.87
CA LEU A 27 -53.41 -28.65 -49.69
C LEU A 27 -53.80 -27.73 -48.53
N TYR A 28 -55.09 -27.50 -48.27
CA TYR A 28 -55.53 -26.70 -47.13
C TYR A 28 -55.32 -27.45 -45.81
N ASN A 29 -55.63 -28.75 -45.76
CA ASN A 29 -55.37 -29.60 -44.61
C ASN A 29 -53.87 -29.80 -44.37
N GLU A 30 -53.04 -29.95 -45.39
CA GLU A 30 -51.59 -30.12 -45.24
C GLU A 30 -50.90 -28.79 -44.93
N ARG A 31 -51.39 -27.65 -45.44
CA ARG A 31 -50.93 -26.31 -45.02
C ARG A 31 -51.32 -26.02 -43.58
N ASP A 32 -52.54 -26.38 -43.17
CA ASP A 32 -52.95 -26.26 -41.78
C ASP A 32 -52.24 -27.26 -40.88
N ARG A 33 -51.97 -28.49 -41.34
CA ARG A 33 -51.30 -29.53 -40.56
C ARG A 33 -49.82 -29.24 -40.44
N GLN A 34 -49.10 -29.08 -41.55
CA GLN A 34 -47.67 -28.72 -41.52
C GLN A 34 -47.46 -27.31 -40.94
N GLY A 35 -48.31 -26.34 -41.28
CA GLY A 35 -48.23 -24.99 -40.74
C GLY A 35 -48.48 -24.96 -39.24
N ARG A 36 -49.53 -25.60 -38.72
CA ARG A 36 -49.80 -25.66 -37.27
C ARG A 36 -48.81 -26.56 -36.53
N GLU A 37 -48.36 -27.67 -37.11
CA GLU A 37 -47.33 -28.53 -36.50
C GLU A 37 -45.99 -27.79 -36.42
N GLN A 38 -45.58 -27.06 -37.47
CA GLN A 38 -44.39 -26.23 -37.45
C GLN A 38 -44.53 -25.05 -36.48
N LEU A 39 -45.68 -24.37 -36.46
CA LEU A 39 -45.94 -23.29 -35.50
C LEU A 39 -45.98 -23.80 -34.05
N ALA A 40 -46.57 -24.98 -33.81
CA ALA A 40 -46.61 -25.60 -32.50
C ALA A 40 -45.21 -26.06 -32.05
N THR A 41 -44.39 -26.56 -32.98
CA THR A 41 -42.99 -26.91 -32.73
C THR A 41 -42.17 -25.66 -32.42
N PHE A 42 -42.34 -24.59 -33.20
CA PHE A 42 -41.73 -23.29 -32.94
C PHE A 42 -42.14 -22.70 -31.58
N ASN A 43 -43.44 -22.73 -31.25
CA ASN A 43 -43.95 -22.25 -29.98
C ASN A 43 -43.44 -23.07 -28.79
N ARG A 44 -43.31 -24.41 -28.94
CA ARG A 44 -42.64 -25.24 -27.92
C ARG A 44 -41.18 -24.85 -27.75
N MET A 45 -40.42 -24.73 -28.85
CA MET A 45 -39.02 -24.30 -28.78
C MET A 45 -38.88 -22.95 -28.10
N MET A 46 -39.74 -21.97 -28.40
CA MET A 46 -39.71 -20.66 -27.76
C MET A 46 -40.06 -20.73 -26.26
N THR A 47 -40.98 -21.62 -25.87
CA THR A 47 -41.36 -21.84 -24.47
C THR A 47 -40.24 -22.52 -23.69
N ASP A 48 -39.62 -23.55 -24.26
CA ASP A 48 -38.49 -24.26 -23.67
C ASP A 48 -37.27 -23.35 -23.53
N LEU A 49 -37.01 -22.52 -24.55
CA LEU A 49 -35.97 -21.50 -24.50
C LEU A 49 -36.22 -20.47 -23.40
N ALA A 50 -37.47 -20.00 -23.24
CA ALA A 50 -37.84 -19.06 -22.19
C ALA A 50 -37.70 -19.67 -20.79
N ALA A 51 -38.11 -20.94 -20.60
CA ALA A 51 -37.94 -21.68 -19.35
C ALA A 51 -36.47 -21.87 -18.99
N GLU A 52 -35.63 -22.22 -19.96
CA GLU A 52 -34.18 -22.36 -19.76
C GLU A 52 -33.48 -21.01 -19.52
N LEU A 53 -33.93 -19.93 -20.15
CA LEU A 53 -33.43 -18.58 -19.85
C LEU A 53 -33.80 -18.16 -18.41
N LEU A 54 -35.03 -18.45 -17.97
CA LEU A 54 -35.48 -18.16 -16.61
C LEU A 54 -34.70 -18.97 -15.57
N ARG A 55 -34.57 -20.30 -15.77
CA ARG A 55 -33.80 -21.18 -14.89
C ARG A 55 -32.36 -20.71 -14.74
N VAL A 56 -31.73 -20.29 -15.84
CA VAL A 56 -30.35 -19.78 -15.78
C VAL A 56 -30.26 -18.40 -15.15
N LYS A 57 -31.22 -17.50 -15.40
CA LYS A 57 -31.29 -16.23 -14.67
C LYS A 57 -31.38 -16.47 -13.17
N THR A 58 -32.26 -17.37 -12.73
CA THR A 58 -32.38 -17.73 -11.31
C THR A 58 -31.07 -18.33 -10.80
N TYR A 59 -30.45 -19.28 -11.50
CA TYR A 59 -29.18 -19.85 -11.07
C TYR A 59 -28.06 -18.81 -10.95
N LEU A 60 -27.99 -17.87 -11.88
CA LEU A 60 -27.04 -16.76 -11.87
C LEU A 60 -27.26 -15.79 -10.71
N ASP A 61 -28.50 -15.34 -10.53
CA ASP A 61 -28.86 -14.39 -9.48
C ASP A 61 -28.70 -15.00 -8.09
N THR A 62 -28.99 -16.30 -7.94
CA THR A 62 -28.98 -16.98 -6.63
C THR A 62 -27.61 -17.54 -6.25
N SER A 63 -26.81 -17.99 -7.22
CA SER A 63 -25.59 -18.77 -6.93
C SER A 63 -24.30 -18.03 -7.25
N TYR A 64 -24.25 -17.25 -8.34
CA TYR A 64 -22.99 -16.67 -8.83
C TYR A 64 -22.85 -15.17 -8.59
N ALA A 65 -23.95 -14.40 -8.63
CA ALA A 65 -23.89 -12.98 -8.28
C ALA A 65 -23.37 -12.76 -6.84
N PRO A 66 -23.81 -13.52 -5.82
CA PRO A 66 -23.25 -13.40 -4.47
C PRO A 66 -21.76 -13.79 -4.39
N LEU A 67 -21.31 -14.77 -5.17
CA LEU A 67 -19.90 -15.18 -5.19
C LEU A 67 -19.01 -14.09 -5.77
N ILE A 68 -19.43 -13.41 -6.83
CA ILE A 68 -18.68 -12.28 -7.41
C ILE A 68 -18.64 -11.12 -6.41
N THR A 69 -19.78 -10.79 -5.78
CA THR A 69 -19.85 -9.71 -4.78
C THR A 69 -19.03 -10.04 -3.52
N GLY A 70 -19.03 -11.31 -3.09
CA GLY A 70 -18.31 -11.78 -1.91
C GLY A 70 -16.82 -12.07 -2.14
N ALA A 71 -16.39 -12.24 -3.40
CA ALA A 71 -15.02 -12.60 -3.74
C ALA A 71 -13.97 -11.70 -3.11
N ALA A 72 -14.21 -10.38 -3.09
CA ALA A 72 -13.31 -9.42 -2.47
C ALA A 72 -13.12 -9.69 -0.97
N GLN A 73 -14.22 -9.93 -0.25
CA GLN A 73 -14.18 -10.19 1.19
C GLN A 73 -13.53 -11.53 1.50
N THR A 74 -13.90 -12.60 0.76
CA THR A 74 -13.27 -13.91 0.90
C THR A 74 -11.76 -13.86 0.60
N THR A 75 -11.34 -13.05 -0.38
CA THR A 75 -9.92 -12.83 -0.68
C THR A 75 -9.19 -12.23 0.52
N LEU A 76 -9.76 -11.17 1.12
CA LEU A 76 -9.19 -10.51 2.28
C LEU A 76 -9.14 -11.41 3.52
N GLU A 77 -10.18 -12.21 3.75
CA GLU A 77 -10.21 -13.20 4.83
C GLU A 77 -9.14 -14.29 4.64
N THR A 78 -8.98 -14.77 3.40
CA THR A 78 -7.93 -15.75 3.05
C THR A 78 -6.54 -15.19 3.28
N LEU A 79 -6.30 -13.94 2.86
CA LEU A 79 -5.05 -13.23 3.16
C LEU A 79 -4.80 -13.12 4.67
N GLY A 80 -5.84 -12.85 5.46
CA GLY A 80 -5.77 -12.84 6.93
C GLY A 80 -5.33 -14.20 7.51
N LEU A 81 -5.85 -15.30 6.97
CA LEU A 81 -5.43 -16.66 7.35
C LEU A 81 -3.98 -16.97 6.94
N LEU A 82 -3.50 -16.37 5.85
CA LEU A 82 -2.10 -16.43 5.40
C LEU A 82 -1.18 -15.47 6.16
N GLY A 83 -1.68 -14.83 7.22
CA GLY A 83 -0.89 -13.94 8.08
C GLY A 83 -0.68 -12.54 7.52
N VAL A 84 -1.44 -12.12 6.50
CA VAL A 84 -1.45 -10.74 6.02
C VAL A 84 -2.56 -9.97 6.74
N PRO A 85 -2.24 -9.14 7.75
CA PRO A 85 -3.26 -8.41 8.50
C PRO A 85 -3.92 -7.35 7.61
N LEU A 86 -5.16 -6.95 7.91
CA LEU A 86 -5.84 -5.86 7.21
C LEU A 86 -5.22 -4.49 7.53
N ASP A 87 -4.87 -4.27 8.80
CA ASP A 87 -4.17 -3.08 9.26
C ASP A 87 -2.67 -3.37 9.44
N THR A 88 -1.84 -2.54 8.82
CA THR A 88 -0.37 -2.60 8.85
C THR A 88 0.25 -1.36 9.52
N SER A 89 -0.56 -0.57 10.22
CA SER A 89 -0.15 0.68 10.86
C SER A 89 0.97 0.48 11.89
N SER A 90 0.99 -0.65 12.61
CA SER A 90 2.01 -1.00 13.61
C SER A 90 3.11 -1.93 13.11
N SER A 91 3.03 -2.40 11.86
CA SER A 91 3.97 -3.38 11.31
C SER A 91 5.31 -2.73 10.94
N SER A 92 6.40 -3.49 11.08
CA SER A 92 7.73 -3.05 10.63
C SER A 92 7.84 -3.07 9.10
N ALA A 93 8.84 -2.39 8.54
CA ALA A 93 9.09 -2.44 7.11
C ALA A 93 9.41 -3.86 6.62
N ALA A 94 10.10 -4.67 7.45
CA ALA A 94 10.40 -6.06 7.16
C ALA A 94 9.14 -6.93 7.10
N ASP A 95 8.22 -6.77 8.06
CA ASP A 95 6.96 -7.50 8.08
C ASP A 95 6.11 -7.16 6.84
N ILE A 96 6.02 -5.88 6.50
CA ILE A 96 5.25 -5.42 5.33
C ILE A 96 5.84 -5.96 4.03
N ALA A 97 7.17 -6.02 3.90
CA ALA A 97 7.82 -6.66 2.75
C ALA A 97 7.48 -8.15 2.66
N GLY A 98 7.41 -8.85 3.80
CA GLY A 98 6.92 -10.23 3.89
C GLY A 98 5.47 -10.36 3.41
N TYR A 99 4.57 -9.49 3.87
CA TYR A 99 3.17 -9.46 3.42
C TYR A 99 3.03 -9.21 1.92
N ILE A 100 3.84 -8.32 1.35
CA ILE A 100 3.88 -8.09 -0.11
C ILE A 100 4.28 -9.37 -0.83
N SER A 101 5.26 -10.11 -0.33
CA SER A 101 5.65 -11.40 -0.92
C SER A 101 4.49 -12.40 -0.92
N THR A 102 3.76 -12.53 0.18
CA THR A 102 2.58 -13.41 0.28
C THR A 102 1.49 -13.00 -0.72
N VAL A 103 1.19 -11.70 -0.82
CA VAL A 103 0.20 -11.19 -1.79
C VAL A 103 0.66 -11.40 -3.23
N ASN A 104 1.95 -11.24 -3.52
CA ASN A 104 2.52 -11.50 -4.85
C ASN A 104 2.39 -12.97 -5.25
N GLN A 105 2.63 -13.89 -4.30
CA GLN A 105 2.44 -15.32 -4.55
C GLN A 105 0.97 -15.62 -4.85
N ALA A 106 0.04 -15.12 -4.04
CA ALA A 106 -1.39 -15.29 -4.28
C ALA A 106 -1.84 -14.67 -5.63
N LEU A 107 -1.22 -13.55 -6.04
CA LEU A 107 -1.46 -12.94 -7.36
C LEU A 107 -1.01 -13.86 -8.49
N VAL A 108 0.16 -14.48 -8.39
CA VAL A 108 0.66 -15.42 -9.41
C VAL A 108 -0.29 -16.61 -9.52
N GLU A 109 -0.65 -17.23 -8.40
CA GLU A 109 -1.57 -18.38 -8.36
C GLU A 109 -2.94 -18.03 -8.96
N ALA A 110 -3.50 -16.86 -8.62
CA ALA A 110 -4.78 -16.40 -9.18
C ALA A 110 -4.70 -16.10 -10.68
N ASN A 111 -3.59 -15.54 -11.17
CA ASN A 111 -3.38 -15.30 -12.59
C ASN A 111 -3.23 -16.61 -13.39
N ASP A 112 -2.51 -17.59 -12.85
CA ASP A 112 -2.39 -18.92 -13.45
C ASP A 112 -3.74 -19.64 -13.52
N GLN A 113 -4.53 -19.55 -12.45
CA GLN A 113 -5.90 -20.06 -12.43
C GLN A 113 -6.78 -19.35 -13.46
N LEU A 114 -6.70 -18.02 -13.56
CA LEU A 114 -7.45 -17.26 -14.56
C LEU A 114 -7.04 -17.64 -15.99
N ALA A 115 -5.75 -17.87 -16.26
CA ALA A 115 -5.28 -18.31 -17.57
C ALA A 115 -5.88 -19.67 -17.94
N SER A 116 -5.85 -20.64 -17.04
CA SER A 116 -6.46 -21.97 -17.24
C SER A 116 -7.96 -21.87 -17.54
N LEU A 117 -8.71 -21.14 -16.71
CA LEU A 117 -10.15 -20.96 -16.86
C LEU A 117 -10.52 -20.18 -18.13
N SER A 118 -9.71 -19.19 -18.50
CA SER A 118 -9.92 -18.41 -19.73
C SER A 118 -9.70 -19.25 -20.97
N THR A 119 -8.73 -20.16 -21.00
CA THR A 119 -8.56 -21.11 -22.11
C THR A 119 -9.78 -22.01 -22.28
N GLU A 120 -10.29 -22.56 -21.18
CA GLU A 120 -11.49 -23.41 -21.18
C GLU A 120 -12.75 -22.65 -21.61
N ALA A 121 -12.89 -21.40 -21.17
CA ALA A 121 -14.02 -20.54 -21.51
C ALA A 121 -13.96 -20.03 -22.97
N LEU A 122 -12.79 -19.61 -23.47
CA LEU A 122 -12.60 -19.08 -24.82
C LEU A 122 -12.88 -20.11 -25.92
N ALA A 123 -12.64 -21.40 -25.64
CA ALA A 123 -12.96 -22.48 -26.55
C ALA A 123 -14.45 -22.44 -27.01
N PHE A 124 -15.35 -21.88 -26.19
CA PHE A 124 -16.79 -21.85 -26.47
C PHE A 124 -17.46 -20.46 -26.42
N SER A 125 -16.89 -19.48 -25.69
CA SER A 125 -17.50 -18.14 -25.55
C SER A 125 -17.06 -17.15 -26.64
N GLY A 126 -15.87 -17.33 -27.25
CA GLY A 126 -15.40 -16.51 -28.38
C GLY A 126 -15.14 -15.03 -28.09
N GLY A 127 -15.19 -14.58 -26.84
CA GLY A 127 -14.96 -13.20 -26.43
C GLY A 127 -14.29 -13.10 -25.06
N ASN A 128 -13.86 -11.88 -24.66
CA ASN A 128 -13.21 -11.67 -23.37
C ASN A 128 -14.20 -11.92 -22.21
N VAL A 129 -13.98 -13.01 -21.49
CA VAL A 129 -14.85 -13.53 -20.43
C VAL A 129 -14.99 -12.56 -19.25
N LEU A 130 -13.99 -11.70 -19.04
CA LEU A 130 -14.00 -10.70 -17.95
C LEU A 130 -14.95 -9.53 -18.22
N GLU A 131 -15.23 -9.25 -19.50
CA GLU A 131 -16.05 -8.10 -19.93
C GLU A 131 -17.52 -8.48 -20.13
N LEU A 132 -17.79 -9.76 -20.41
CA LEU A 132 -19.13 -10.25 -20.63
C LEU A 132 -19.86 -10.48 -19.31
N ASN A 133 -21.08 -9.96 -19.21
CA ASN A 133 -21.98 -10.33 -18.13
C ASN A 133 -22.46 -11.79 -18.32
N ALA A 134 -23.06 -12.36 -17.28
CA ALA A 134 -23.41 -13.76 -17.29
C ALA A 134 -24.44 -14.16 -18.36
N SER A 135 -25.36 -13.27 -18.73
CA SER A 135 -26.32 -13.52 -19.82
C SER A 135 -25.65 -13.44 -21.19
N GLN A 136 -24.66 -12.56 -21.37
CA GLN A 136 -23.82 -12.48 -22.56
C GLN A 136 -22.93 -13.71 -22.71
N ILE A 137 -22.33 -14.22 -21.63
CA ILE A 137 -21.56 -15.47 -21.61
C ILE A 137 -22.44 -16.65 -22.06
N LYS A 138 -23.66 -16.76 -21.52
CA LYS A 138 -24.62 -17.79 -21.96
C LYS A 138 -24.98 -17.60 -23.42
N ALA A 139 -25.33 -16.39 -23.86
CA ALA A 139 -25.72 -16.10 -25.23
C ALA A 139 -24.60 -16.45 -26.22
N ALA A 140 -23.36 -16.13 -25.87
CA ALA A 140 -22.17 -16.48 -26.64
C ALA A 140 -21.98 -18.00 -26.72
N ASN A 141 -22.04 -18.72 -25.59
CA ASN A 141 -21.96 -20.19 -25.57
C ASN A 141 -23.11 -20.84 -26.35
N MET A 142 -24.34 -20.36 -26.18
CA MET A 142 -25.53 -20.85 -26.89
C MET A 142 -25.43 -20.59 -28.39
N SER A 143 -24.88 -19.45 -28.81
CA SER A 143 -24.76 -19.08 -30.23
C SER A 143 -23.97 -20.10 -31.04
N ARG A 144 -23.05 -20.83 -30.40
CA ARG A 144 -22.21 -21.85 -31.03
C ARG A 144 -22.83 -23.23 -31.08
N ILE A 145 -23.94 -23.48 -30.38
CA ILE A 145 -24.70 -24.73 -30.53
C ILE A 145 -25.25 -24.78 -31.96
N PRO A 146 -24.90 -25.82 -32.75
CA PRO A 146 -25.36 -25.98 -34.12
C PRO A 146 -26.87 -25.87 -34.26
N LYS A 147 -27.33 -25.06 -35.24
CA LYS A 147 -28.75 -24.75 -35.45
C LYS A 147 -29.63 -26.00 -35.64
N HIS A 148 -29.11 -27.05 -36.25
CA HIS A 148 -29.85 -28.29 -36.50
C HIS A 148 -30.17 -29.06 -35.21
N TRP A 149 -29.32 -28.96 -34.17
CA TRP A 149 -29.60 -29.52 -32.84
C TRP A 149 -30.59 -28.70 -32.03
N ARG A 150 -30.79 -27.41 -32.36
CA ARG A 150 -31.85 -26.61 -31.71
C ARG A 150 -33.25 -26.91 -32.25
N ALA A 151 -33.34 -27.47 -33.45
CA ALA A 151 -34.59 -27.54 -34.21
C ALA A 151 -35.16 -28.95 -34.41
N TRP A 152 -34.36 -30.02 -34.29
CA TRP A 152 -34.79 -31.36 -34.76
C TRP A 152 -34.39 -32.55 -33.86
N GLY A 153 -33.82 -32.35 -32.67
CA GLY A 153 -33.50 -33.46 -31.76
C GLY A 153 -32.97 -33.01 -30.39
N PRO A 154 -32.95 -33.91 -29.39
CA PRO A 154 -32.36 -33.59 -28.09
C PRO A 154 -30.86 -33.36 -28.25
N PHE A 155 -30.38 -32.28 -27.63
CA PHE A 155 -28.96 -31.94 -27.63
C PHE A 155 -28.15 -33.08 -26.96
N PRO A 156 -27.10 -33.64 -27.59
CA PRO A 156 -26.43 -34.83 -27.06
C PRO A 156 -25.82 -34.59 -25.67
N ALA A 157 -25.98 -35.54 -24.75
CA ALA A 157 -25.46 -35.41 -23.38
C ALA A 157 -23.92 -35.22 -23.34
N SER A 158 -23.20 -35.82 -24.27
CA SER A 158 -21.75 -35.64 -24.42
C SER A 158 -21.35 -34.20 -24.78
N GLU A 159 -22.18 -33.52 -25.57
CA GLU A 159 -21.98 -32.13 -25.96
C GLU A 159 -22.45 -31.20 -24.83
N GLN A 160 -23.58 -31.49 -24.17
CA GLN A 160 -24.08 -30.73 -23.01
C GLN A 160 -23.01 -30.51 -21.94
N GLY A 161 -22.26 -31.55 -21.59
CA GLY A 161 -21.20 -31.46 -20.59
C GLY A 161 -20.08 -30.48 -20.96
N ILE A 162 -19.77 -30.33 -22.25
CA ILE A 162 -18.72 -29.43 -22.73
C ILE A 162 -19.16 -27.96 -22.62
N TYR A 163 -20.39 -27.65 -23.03
CA TYR A 163 -20.93 -26.29 -22.91
C TYR A 163 -21.15 -25.88 -21.45
N GLN A 164 -21.57 -26.83 -20.61
CA GLN A 164 -21.71 -26.58 -19.17
C GLN A 164 -20.36 -26.25 -18.53
N LYS A 165 -19.30 -27.03 -18.83
CA LYS A 165 -17.94 -26.76 -18.35
C LYS A 165 -17.44 -25.39 -18.80
N ALA A 166 -17.61 -25.03 -20.07
CA ALA A 166 -17.15 -23.73 -20.56
C ALA A 166 -17.93 -22.56 -19.94
N TYR A 167 -19.22 -22.77 -19.66
CA TYR A 167 -20.05 -21.79 -18.95
C TYR A 167 -19.62 -21.62 -17.49
N GLU A 168 -19.34 -22.71 -16.78
CA GLU A 168 -18.84 -22.69 -15.40
C GLU A 168 -17.44 -22.05 -15.33
N ALA A 169 -16.53 -22.42 -16.23
CA ALA A 169 -15.21 -21.82 -16.35
C ALA A 169 -15.31 -20.30 -16.57
N ALA A 170 -16.23 -19.87 -17.42
CA ALA A 170 -16.43 -18.45 -17.69
C ALA A 170 -16.92 -17.66 -16.47
N LEU A 171 -17.79 -18.25 -15.64
CA LEU A 171 -18.25 -17.62 -14.41
C LEU A 171 -17.15 -17.62 -13.34
N GLN A 172 -16.40 -18.72 -13.21
CA GLN A 172 -15.25 -18.80 -12.31
C GLN A 172 -14.16 -17.80 -12.68
N SER A 173 -13.88 -17.57 -13.96
CA SER A 173 -12.94 -16.52 -14.41
C SER A 173 -13.33 -15.12 -13.92
N ARG A 174 -14.61 -14.83 -13.70
CA ARG A 174 -15.05 -13.53 -13.16
C ARG A 174 -14.78 -13.41 -11.66
N VAL A 175 -15.03 -14.47 -10.90
CA VAL A 175 -14.66 -14.55 -9.47
C VAL A 175 -13.14 -14.45 -9.31
N VAL A 176 -12.43 -15.25 -10.11
CA VAL A 176 -11.12 -15.04 -10.73
C VAL A 176 -10.59 -13.60 -10.70
N GLY A 177 -11.07 -12.83 -11.69
CA GLY A 177 -10.69 -11.45 -11.92
C GLY A 177 -11.01 -10.52 -10.75
N GLN A 178 -12.10 -10.73 -10.02
CA GLN A 178 -12.41 -9.93 -8.83
C GLN A 178 -11.40 -10.18 -7.69
N THR A 179 -10.99 -11.43 -7.50
CA THR A 179 -9.92 -11.82 -6.56
C THR A 179 -8.61 -11.12 -6.94
N ILE A 180 -8.20 -11.19 -8.20
CA ILE A 180 -6.98 -10.52 -8.71
C ILE A 180 -7.04 -9.02 -8.47
N LYS A 181 -8.16 -8.37 -8.78
CA LYS A 181 -8.35 -6.94 -8.56
C LYS A 181 -8.15 -6.58 -7.08
N THR A 182 -8.79 -7.32 -6.17
CA THR A 182 -8.65 -7.09 -4.72
C THR A 182 -7.21 -7.34 -4.24
N LEU A 183 -6.52 -8.36 -4.76
CA LEU A 183 -5.12 -8.61 -4.46
C LEU A 183 -4.21 -7.47 -4.94
N GLN A 184 -4.45 -6.92 -6.14
CA GLN A 184 -3.72 -5.76 -6.68
C GLN A 184 -3.93 -4.51 -5.84
N GLU A 185 -5.18 -4.23 -5.45
CA GLU A 185 -5.51 -3.12 -4.53
C GLU A 185 -4.80 -3.30 -3.18
N ARG A 186 -4.79 -4.53 -2.64
CA ARG A 186 -4.07 -4.83 -1.39
C ARG A 186 -2.57 -4.63 -1.53
N GLN A 187 -1.97 -5.08 -2.64
CA GLN A 187 -0.56 -4.91 -2.93
C GLN A 187 -0.17 -3.42 -3.00
N ALA A 188 -0.98 -2.59 -3.68
CA ALA A 188 -0.76 -1.15 -3.76
C ALA A 188 -0.83 -0.47 -2.37
N ASN A 189 -1.79 -0.88 -1.55
CA ASN A 189 -1.92 -0.39 -0.17
C ASN A 189 -0.71 -0.79 0.68
N LEU A 190 -0.24 -2.04 0.57
CA LEU A 190 0.94 -2.52 1.29
C LEU A 190 2.21 -1.78 0.86
N ASN A 191 2.39 -1.49 -0.44
CA ASN A 191 3.51 -0.68 -0.92
C ASN A 191 3.48 0.73 -0.32
N THR A 192 2.29 1.33 -0.20
CA THR A 192 2.13 2.63 0.47
C THR A 192 2.48 2.55 1.96
N SER A 193 2.01 1.51 2.65
CA SER A 193 2.34 1.28 4.06
C SER A 193 3.84 0.99 4.28
N LEU A 194 4.51 0.33 3.33
CA LEU A 194 5.94 0.06 3.40
C LEU A 194 6.75 1.35 3.41
N GLU A 195 6.42 2.29 2.52
CA GLU A 195 7.09 3.60 2.50
C GLU A 195 6.83 4.38 3.79
N GLN A 196 5.60 4.34 4.31
CA GLN A 196 5.30 4.93 5.62
C GLN A 196 6.10 4.29 6.76
N ALA A 197 6.21 2.96 6.79
CA ALA A 197 6.97 2.25 7.80
C ALA A 197 8.47 2.60 7.75
N LYS A 198 9.08 2.64 6.57
CA LYS A 198 10.46 3.09 6.38
C LYS A 198 10.68 4.51 6.90
N VAL A 199 9.76 5.44 6.61
CA VAL A 199 9.84 6.82 7.11
C VAL A 199 9.78 6.86 8.64
N ARG A 200 8.88 6.09 9.27
CA ARG A 200 8.78 6.00 10.73
C ARG A 200 10.05 5.43 11.36
N GLU A 201 10.62 4.38 10.78
CA GLU A 201 11.87 3.79 11.25
C GLU A 201 13.03 4.78 11.17
N VAL A 202 13.18 5.50 10.04
CA VAL A 202 14.21 6.54 9.89
C VAL A 202 14.00 7.68 10.90
N GLN A 203 12.76 8.10 11.14
CA GLN A 203 12.46 9.13 12.14
C GLN A 203 12.81 8.66 13.55
N SER A 204 12.48 7.41 13.90
CA SER A 204 12.84 6.81 15.19
C SER A 204 14.35 6.77 15.40
N VAL A 205 15.11 6.32 14.38
CA VAL A 205 16.58 6.30 14.43
C VAL A 205 17.14 7.72 14.58
N ARG A 206 16.62 8.71 13.84
CA ARG A 206 17.05 10.11 13.98
C ARG A 206 16.79 10.65 15.37
N GLN A 207 15.63 10.36 15.95
CA GLN A 207 15.30 10.77 17.32
C GLN A 207 16.21 10.10 18.34
N SER A 208 16.49 8.80 18.19
CA SER A 208 17.45 8.08 19.03
C SER A 208 18.83 8.71 18.96
N ILE A 209 19.37 8.92 17.75
CA ILE A 209 20.68 9.55 17.56
C ILE A 209 20.71 10.96 18.18
N SER A 210 19.66 11.76 18.01
CA SER A 210 19.58 13.10 18.59
C SER A 210 19.56 13.07 20.12
N SER A 211 18.87 12.09 20.70
CA SER A 211 18.83 11.84 22.14
C SER A 211 20.20 11.41 22.66
N ASP A 212 20.83 10.43 22.00
CA ASP A 212 22.15 9.91 22.37
C ASP A 212 23.23 11.00 22.26
N LEU A 213 23.19 11.81 21.19
CA LEU A 213 24.10 12.93 21.01
C LEU A 213 23.94 13.98 22.12
N SER A 214 22.71 14.27 22.52
CA SER A 214 22.39 15.19 23.61
C SER A 214 22.87 14.62 24.96
N ALA A 215 22.69 13.33 25.20
CA ALA A 215 23.19 12.63 26.39
C ALA A 215 24.74 12.63 26.47
N ILE A 216 25.44 12.55 25.34
CA ILE A 216 26.91 12.61 25.28
C ILE A 216 27.42 14.04 25.49
N THR A 217 26.77 15.03 24.87
CA THR A 217 27.29 16.41 24.82
C THR A 217 26.91 17.25 26.04
N ALA A 218 25.74 17.01 26.65
CA ALA A 218 25.28 17.81 27.80
C ALA A 218 26.24 17.76 29.01
N PRO A 219 26.78 16.61 29.43
CA PRO A 219 27.74 16.55 30.53
C PRO A 219 29.03 17.32 30.23
N ALA A 220 29.55 17.22 29.00
CA ALA A 220 30.75 17.93 28.59
C ALA A 220 30.54 19.47 28.60
N GLN A 221 29.38 19.94 28.14
CA GLN A 221 29.02 21.36 28.21
C GLN A 221 28.88 21.85 29.66
N GLN A 222 28.27 21.04 30.54
CA GLN A 222 28.17 21.36 31.97
C GLN A 222 29.54 21.40 32.65
N GLN A 223 30.43 20.43 32.36
CA GLN A 223 31.79 20.41 32.90
C GLN A 223 32.60 21.61 32.44
N LEU A 224 32.48 22.01 31.17
CA LEU A 224 33.18 23.19 30.64
C LEU A 224 32.69 24.48 31.31
N ALA A 225 31.38 24.62 31.52
CA ALA A 225 30.79 25.75 32.22
C ALA A 225 31.24 25.81 33.69
N ALA A 226 31.24 24.66 34.39
CA ALA A 226 31.73 24.55 35.76
C ALA A 226 33.22 24.89 35.88
N HIS A 227 34.05 24.40 34.95
CA HIS A 227 35.48 24.70 34.92
C HIS A 227 35.74 26.19 34.66
N ARG A 228 34.96 26.83 33.78
CA ARG A 228 35.04 28.27 33.55
C ARG A 228 34.75 29.06 34.82
N GLN A 229 33.67 28.72 35.51
CA GLN A 229 33.28 29.38 36.76
C GLN A 229 34.32 29.17 37.87
N ALA A 230 34.91 27.97 37.94
CA ALA A 230 36.00 27.67 38.88
C ALA A 230 37.23 28.54 38.61
N LEU A 231 37.63 28.72 37.35
CA LEU A 231 38.74 29.61 36.97
C LEU A 231 38.43 31.07 37.29
N GLU A 232 37.21 31.55 37.00
CA GLU A 232 36.79 32.91 37.34
C GLU A 232 36.89 33.19 38.84
N ASN A 233 36.44 32.24 39.66
CA ASN A 233 36.57 32.33 41.13
C ASN A 233 38.05 32.33 41.55
N GLN A 234 38.88 31.45 40.99
CA GLN A 234 40.33 31.41 41.29
C GLN A 234 41.04 32.72 40.94
N PHE A 235 40.72 33.34 39.80
CA PHE A 235 41.28 34.64 39.43
C PHE A 235 40.82 35.74 40.37
N SER A 236 39.54 35.74 40.79
CA SER A 236 39.00 36.70 41.75
C SER A 236 39.67 36.58 43.13
N ASP A 237 39.83 35.36 43.63
CA ASP A 237 40.50 35.07 44.89
C ASP A 237 41.97 35.47 44.84
N SER A 238 42.67 35.14 43.74
CA SER A 238 44.07 35.53 43.53
C SER A 238 44.24 37.04 43.50
N ALA A 239 43.35 37.77 42.83
CA ALA A 239 43.38 39.24 42.78
C ALA A 239 43.14 39.84 44.18
N THR A 240 42.17 39.32 44.92
CA THR A 240 41.88 39.73 46.30
C THR A 240 43.08 39.50 47.22
N ARG A 241 43.70 38.31 47.13
CA ARG A 241 44.89 37.97 47.90
C ARG A 241 46.08 38.88 47.56
N THR A 242 46.32 39.12 46.27
CA THR A 242 47.40 40.00 45.81
C THR A 242 47.20 41.43 46.34
N ASN A 243 45.96 41.93 46.35
CA ASN A 243 45.65 43.24 46.92
C ASN A 243 45.89 43.28 48.43
N ALA A 244 45.45 42.26 49.17
CA ALA A 244 45.69 42.15 50.60
C ALA A 244 47.18 42.09 50.95
N GLU A 245 47.97 41.30 50.20
CA GLU A 245 49.43 41.23 50.34
C GLU A 245 50.10 42.59 50.07
N ARG A 246 49.63 43.31 49.04
CA ARG A 246 50.11 44.67 48.74
C ARG A 246 49.78 45.66 49.86
N GLU A 247 48.58 45.61 50.42
CA GLU A 247 48.16 46.46 51.54
C GLU A 247 48.98 46.17 52.80
N ALA A 248 49.20 44.90 53.13
CA ALA A 248 50.03 44.48 54.25
C ALA A 248 51.48 44.98 54.09
N ALA A 249 52.06 44.83 52.89
CA ALA A 249 53.41 45.35 52.60
C ALA A 249 53.48 46.87 52.76
N ASN A 250 52.48 47.61 52.27
CA ASN A 250 52.40 49.05 52.43
C ASN A 250 52.30 49.48 53.89
N GLN A 251 51.54 48.76 54.72
CA GLN A 251 51.45 49.03 56.16
C GLN A 251 52.79 48.77 56.87
N ALA A 252 53.47 47.66 56.54
CA ALA A 252 54.79 47.36 57.11
C ALA A 252 55.82 48.43 56.76
N VAL A 253 55.83 48.94 55.53
CA VAL A 253 56.71 50.05 55.12
C VAL A 253 56.40 51.32 55.91
N ARG A 254 55.11 51.68 56.08
CA ARG A 254 54.73 52.86 56.88
C ARG A 254 55.19 52.74 58.34
N GLN A 255 55.00 51.58 58.96
CA GLN A 255 55.46 51.33 60.33
C GLN A 255 56.98 51.42 60.45
N ALA A 256 57.72 50.85 59.49
CA ALA A 256 59.18 50.94 59.47
C ALA A 256 59.67 52.39 59.34
N VAL A 257 59.01 53.19 58.50
CA VAL A 257 59.29 54.62 58.34
C VAL A 257 59.01 55.39 59.63
N GLU A 258 57.87 55.16 60.29
CA GLU A 258 57.53 55.80 61.58
C GLU A 258 58.54 55.43 62.67
N GLN A 259 58.93 54.16 62.77
CA GLN A 259 59.96 53.71 63.71
C GLN A 259 61.31 54.37 63.43
N ALA A 260 61.69 54.51 62.15
CA ALA A 260 62.92 55.20 61.78
C ALA A 260 62.89 56.69 62.20
N TYR A 261 61.77 57.38 62.00
CA TYR A 261 61.60 58.76 62.47
C TYR A 261 61.73 58.88 64.00
N GLN A 262 61.09 58.00 64.76
CA GLN A 262 61.21 57.98 66.22
C GLN A 262 62.66 57.75 66.69
N GLN A 263 63.41 56.87 66.01
CA GLN A 263 64.82 56.65 66.30
C GLN A 263 65.68 57.88 65.98
N ILE A 264 65.41 58.56 64.87
CA ILE A 264 66.08 59.83 64.51
C ILE A 264 65.82 60.88 65.60
N ASP A 265 64.57 61.07 66.03
CA ASP A 265 64.23 62.03 67.08
C ASP A 265 64.88 61.69 68.43
N ALA A 266 64.93 60.40 68.79
CA ALA A 266 65.62 59.93 69.99
C ALA A 266 67.13 60.22 69.94
N LEU A 267 67.76 59.99 68.78
CA LEU A 267 69.17 60.32 68.55
C LEU A 267 69.41 61.83 68.68
N ILE A 268 68.59 62.66 68.04
CA ILE A 268 68.65 64.13 68.13
C ILE A 268 68.53 64.59 69.58
N THR A 269 67.56 64.06 70.32
CA THR A 269 67.35 64.39 71.75
C THR A 269 68.55 63.99 72.61
N SER A 270 69.12 62.80 72.36
CA SER A 270 70.32 62.35 73.08
C SER A 270 71.55 63.22 72.76
N ALA A 271 71.68 63.66 71.50
CA ALA A 271 72.77 64.54 71.07
C ALA A 271 72.61 65.93 71.72
N GLY A 272 71.41 66.49 71.72
CA GLY A 272 71.11 67.79 72.35
C GLY A 272 71.37 67.78 73.86
N SER A 273 71.00 66.70 74.55
CA SER A 273 71.28 66.54 75.99
C SER A 273 72.78 66.40 76.29
N ARG A 274 73.56 65.72 75.43
CA ARG A 274 75.03 65.69 75.53
C ARG A 274 75.67 67.06 75.31
N VAL A 275 75.17 67.84 74.35
CA VAL A 275 75.65 69.21 74.10
C VAL A 275 75.37 70.13 75.28
N ASN A 276 74.16 70.06 75.87
CA ASN A 276 73.81 70.85 77.05
C ASN A 276 74.59 70.41 78.30
N ALA A 277 74.83 69.10 78.50
CA ALA A 277 75.70 68.61 79.56
C ALA A 277 77.16 69.08 79.40
N GLY A 278 77.67 69.10 78.15
CA GLY A 278 78.98 69.66 77.83
C GLY A 278 79.09 71.16 78.08
N ASN A 279 78.01 71.92 77.87
CA ASN A 279 77.95 73.35 78.21
C ASN A 279 77.87 73.62 79.72
N SER A 280 77.17 72.79 80.51
CA SER A 280 77.16 72.88 81.98
C SER A 280 78.53 72.58 82.62
N LEU A 281 79.31 71.66 82.05
CA LEU A 281 80.69 71.38 82.46
C LEU A 281 81.66 72.52 82.09
N ARG A 282 81.31 73.35 81.09
CA ARG A 282 82.05 74.56 80.73
C ARG A 282 81.70 75.77 81.59
N SER A 283 80.46 75.83 82.10
CA SER A 283 79.97 76.90 82.99
C SER A 283 80.41 76.76 84.45
N THR A 284 80.85 75.58 84.88
CA THR A 284 81.35 75.32 86.24
C THR A 284 82.87 75.45 86.38
N ASN A 285 83.58 75.68 85.27
CA ASN A 285 85.02 75.93 85.20
C ASN A 285 85.37 77.38 84.81
N ARG A 286 84.51 78.35 85.17
CA ARG A 286 84.79 79.79 85.09
C ARG A 286 84.59 80.45 86.43
#